data_AF-A0A7H8GST5-F1
#
_entry.id   AF-A0A7H8GST5-F1
#
_cell.length_a   1.000
_cell.length_b   1.000
_cell.length_c   1.000
_cell.angle_alpha   90.00
_cell.angle_beta   90.00
_cell.angle_gamma   90.00
#
_symmetry.space_group_name_H-M   'P 1'
#
loop_
_entity.id
_entity.type
_entity.pdbx_description
1 polymer ?
#
loop_
_entity_poly.entity_id
_entity_poly.type
_entity_poly.pdbx_seq_one_letter_code
_entity_poly.pdbx_strand_id
1 'polypeptide(L)'
;MTAPEADLEQQLVEDILSFADDPLGYVWYAFPWGEPGTELANKKGPRQWQIDVLDDIGKKIRAGAKDLGEVIHEAVASGHGIGKSALVSWIIKWSLDTAVDTRGVVTANTETQLRTKTWPEVAKWNRLSITAHWFRLTATALISTDPDHEKNWRIDAVPWSESNTEAFAGLHNEGKRLLLVFDEASAIADLVWEVAEGALTDENTEIIWAAFGNPTKNTGRFRQCFSKYKHRWNPRQIDSRTVDGTNKVQFAKWMEDYGEDSDFFRVRVRGMFPRASELQLIPTDWVADAMKREPVFGLDDALVCGIDIARGGADSNVIRFRRGLDTRSIPAIKIPGSETRDTTLFIAKVCTAVQDHRPDAVFVDSTGVGGPVADQLRRLMPGVVILDVNFASAAPDRHYANMRTYMWWQMREALRAGLAINACPELEAELTSPMYGHNASDQIALEKKDDIKKRLGISPDDADALALTFAMPVMKSQYHDYGNGGSNNGLESDYDPYGEK
;
A
#
# COMPACT_ATOMS: atom_id res chain seq x y z
N MET A 1 38.86 52.55 10.62
CA MET A 1 37.45 53.00 10.58
C MET A 1 36.60 51.77 10.32
N THR A 2 36.36 50.98 11.35
CA THR A 2 35.43 49.84 11.34
C THR A 2 34.09 50.36 11.81
N ALA A 3 33.08 50.40 10.93
CA ALA A 3 31.72 50.28 11.45
C ALA A 3 31.71 48.99 12.30
N PRO A 4 31.35 49.07 13.59
CA PRO A 4 31.75 48.03 14.54
C PRO A 4 30.96 46.76 14.23
N GLU A 5 31.60 45.59 14.16
CA GLU A 5 30.96 44.31 13.81
C GLU A 5 29.68 44.01 14.62
N ALA A 6 29.60 44.51 15.86
CA ALA A 6 28.41 44.42 16.71
C ALA A 6 27.16 45.12 16.11
N ASP A 7 27.33 46.18 15.33
CA ASP A 7 26.25 46.92 14.67
C ASP A 7 25.68 46.13 13.49
N LEU A 8 26.55 45.43 12.73
CA LEU A 8 26.14 44.55 11.63
C LEU A 8 25.43 43.29 12.12
N GLU A 9 25.90 42.69 13.21
CA GLU A 9 25.25 41.52 13.81
C GLU A 9 23.86 41.89 14.37
N GLN A 10 23.74 43.03 15.04
CA GLN A 10 22.46 43.54 15.53
C GLN A 10 21.49 43.81 14.36
N GLN A 11 21.97 44.44 13.29
CA GLN A 11 21.17 44.65 12.08
C GLN A 11 20.73 43.32 11.45
N LEU A 12 21.62 42.33 11.36
CA LEU A 12 21.27 41.00 10.85
C LEU A 12 20.20 40.34 11.71
N VAL A 13 20.29 40.44 13.04
CA VAL A 13 19.27 39.92 13.95
C VAL A 13 17.92 40.61 13.69
N GLU A 14 17.90 41.93 13.59
CA GLU A 14 16.67 42.71 13.31
C GLU A 14 16.05 42.33 11.96
N ASP A 15 16.87 42.22 10.91
CA ASP A 15 16.44 41.81 9.58
C ASP A 15 15.83 40.39 9.62
N ILE A 16 16.51 39.42 10.25
CA ILE A 16 16.03 38.05 10.33
C ILE A 16 14.74 37.94 11.14
N LEU A 17 14.63 38.64 12.27
CA LEU A 17 13.40 38.68 13.07
C LEU A 17 12.22 39.31 12.32
N SER A 18 12.48 40.21 11.37
CA SER A 18 11.41 40.77 10.52
C SER A 18 10.73 39.72 9.63
N PHE A 19 11.36 38.57 9.42
CA PHE A 19 10.80 37.44 8.65
C PHE A 19 10.15 36.36 9.54
N ALA A 20 9.89 36.63 10.82
CA ALA A 20 9.31 35.66 11.75
C ALA A 20 7.96 35.09 11.30
N ASP A 21 7.19 35.85 10.52
CA ASP A 21 5.92 35.46 9.91
C ASP A 21 6.00 35.36 8.37
N ASP A 22 7.19 35.45 7.78
CA ASP A 22 7.46 35.36 6.34
C ASP A 22 8.59 34.36 6.02
N PRO A 23 8.30 33.04 6.06
CA PRO A 23 9.28 32.02 5.71
C PRO A 23 9.86 32.17 4.31
N LEU A 24 9.08 32.70 3.36
CA LEU A 24 9.53 32.89 1.98
C LEU A 24 10.52 34.05 1.89
N GLY A 25 10.21 35.20 2.50
CA GLY A 25 11.11 36.34 2.60
C GLY A 25 12.44 35.97 3.23
N TYR A 26 12.41 35.20 4.32
CA TYR A 26 13.61 34.63 4.93
C TYR A 26 14.45 33.83 3.93
N VAL A 27 13.84 32.93 3.14
CA VAL A 27 14.58 32.11 2.17
C VAL A 27 15.22 32.97 1.08
N TRP A 28 14.57 34.06 0.67
CA TRP A 28 15.17 34.99 -0.29
C TRP A 28 16.34 35.77 0.29
N TYR A 29 16.24 36.16 1.56
CA TYR A 29 17.24 36.99 2.23
C TYR A 29 18.46 36.16 2.69
N ALA A 30 18.22 35.01 3.32
CA ALA A 30 19.24 34.29 4.07
C ALA A 30 20.26 33.52 3.21
N PHE A 31 19.99 33.32 1.91
CA PHE A 31 20.82 32.49 1.03
C PHE A 31 21.32 33.26 -0.20
N PRO A 32 22.53 32.94 -0.70
CA PRO A 32 23.23 33.73 -1.74
C PRO A 32 22.73 33.41 -3.16
N TRP A 33 21.45 33.63 -3.44
CA TRP A 33 20.82 33.33 -4.73
C TRP A 33 21.46 34.13 -5.86
N GLY A 34 21.94 33.44 -6.91
CA GLY A 34 22.52 34.09 -8.07
C GLY A 34 23.91 34.72 -7.84
N GLU A 35 24.47 34.60 -6.63
CA GLU A 35 25.78 35.19 -6.32
C GLU A 35 26.92 34.40 -6.99
N PRO A 36 27.78 35.06 -7.79
CA PRO A 36 28.91 34.41 -8.45
C PRO A 36 29.86 33.74 -7.44
N GLY A 37 30.34 32.53 -7.78
CA GLY A 37 31.28 31.78 -6.93
C GLY A 37 30.62 30.94 -5.84
N THR A 38 29.30 31.03 -5.67
CA THR A 38 28.54 30.18 -4.74
C THR A 38 27.89 28.99 -5.46
N GLU A 39 27.45 27.99 -4.70
CA GLU A 39 26.65 26.87 -5.23
C GLU A 39 25.30 27.30 -5.84
N LEU A 40 24.85 28.52 -5.53
CA LEU A 40 23.58 29.08 -5.99
C LEU A 40 23.75 30.10 -7.12
N ALA A 41 24.95 30.29 -7.66
CA ALA A 41 25.24 31.24 -8.75
C ALA A 41 24.30 31.10 -9.96
N ASN A 42 23.87 29.87 -10.28
CA ASN A 42 22.96 29.57 -11.41
C ASN A 42 21.52 29.29 -10.97
N LYS A 43 21.15 29.65 -9.74
CA LYS A 43 19.82 29.43 -9.19
C LYS A 43 19.12 30.77 -9.03
N LYS A 44 17.91 30.88 -9.59
CA LYS A 44 17.08 32.09 -9.52
C LYS A 44 16.30 32.21 -8.21
N GLY A 45 16.29 31.17 -7.37
CA GLY A 45 15.46 31.12 -6.17
C GLY A 45 14.84 29.74 -5.90
N PRO A 46 13.96 29.67 -4.88
CA PRO A 46 13.10 28.51 -4.64
C PRO A 46 12.19 28.20 -5.82
N ARG A 47 11.82 26.92 -5.97
CA ARG A 47 10.90 26.45 -7.01
C ARG A 47 9.46 26.79 -6.63
N GLN A 48 8.56 26.93 -7.61
CA GLN A 48 7.18 27.38 -7.38
C GLN A 48 6.46 26.61 -6.27
N TRP A 49 6.48 25.27 -6.29
CA TRP A 49 5.80 24.49 -5.25
C TRP A 49 6.39 24.69 -3.84
N GLN A 50 7.67 25.06 -3.74
CA GLN A 50 8.32 25.38 -2.46
C GLN A 50 7.88 26.76 -1.98
N ILE A 51 7.78 27.72 -2.89
CA ILE A 51 7.21 29.05 -2.65
C ILE A 51 5.79 28.91 -2.09
N ASP A 52 4.96 28.08 -2.72
CA ASP A 52 3.56 27.87 -2.32
C ASP A 52 3.40 27.26 -0.93
N VAL A 53 4.39 26.49 -0.44
CA VAL A 53 4.39 25.95 0.93
C VAL A 53 4.86 27.00 1.93
N LEU A 54 5.96 27.70 1.65
CA LEU A 54 6.52 28.73 2.54
C LEU A 54 5.53 29.90 2.73
N ASP A 55 4.90 30.36 1.64
CA ASP A 55 3.91 31.42 1.69
C ASP A 55 2.64 31.01 2.44
N ASP A 56 2.21 29.74 2.33
CA ASP A 56 1.06 29.24 3.07
C ASP A 56 1.32 29.16 4.58
N ILE A 57 2.52 28.71 4.98
CA ILE A 57 2.95 28.74 6.38
C ILE A 57 2.91 30.18 6.90
N GLY A 58 3.53 31.13 6.18
CA GLY A 58 3.53 32.55 6.57
C GLY A 58 2.14 33.16 6.66
N LYS A 59 1.25 32.84 5.70
CA LYS A 59 -0.15 33.28 5.73
C LYS A 59 -0.90 32.80 6.97
N LYS A 60 -0.71 31.55 7.38
CA LYS A 60 -1.35 30.99 8.58
C LYS A 60 -0.80 31.62 9.86
N ILE A 61 0.50 31.90 9.92
CA ILE A 61 1.10 32.62 11.06
C ILE A 61 0.51 34.04 11.16
N ARG A 62 0.48 34.79 10.05
CA ARG A 62 -0.11 36.13 10.00
C ARG A 62 -1.61 36.15 10.29
N ALA A 63 -2.31 35.05 10.02
CA ALA A 63 -3.72 34.88 10.39
C ALA A 63 -3.92 34.60 11.89
N GLY A 64 -2.84 34.50 12.68
CA GLY A 64 -2.91 34.29 14.12
C GLY A 64 -3.10 32.82 14.52
N ALA A 65 -2.60 31.85 13.73
CA ALA A 65 -2.76 30.43 14.02
C ALA A 65 -2.39 30.07 15.48
N LYS A 66 -1.29 30.64 15.99
CA LYS A 66 -0.87 30.49 17.39
C LYS A 66 -1.95 30.96 18.38
N ASP A 67 -2.48 32.17 18.17
CA ASP A 67 -3.47 32.79 19.08
C ASP A 67 -4.82 32.07 19.03
N LEU A 68 -5.12 31.40 17.91
CA LEU A 68 -6.30 30.56 17.73
C LEU A 68 -6.12 29.13 18.28
N GLY A 69 -4.91 28.75 18.72
CA GLY A 69 -4.58 27.38 19.10
C GLY A 69 -4.60 26.42 17.90
N GLU A 70 -4.43 26.94 16.69
CA GLU A 70 -4.42 26.16 15.46
C GLU A 70 -3.00 25.66 15.13
N VAL A 71 -2.94 24.41 14.65
CA VAL A 71 -1.69 23.81 14.17
C VAL A 71 -1.60 23.97 12.65
N ILE A 72 -0.44 24.45 12.19
CA ILE A 72 -0.14 24.60 10.76
C ILE A 72 0.25 23.23 10.19
N HIS A 73 -0.65 22.61 9.43
CA HIS A 73 -0.44 21.30 8.83
C HIS A 73 -0.16 21.38 7.32
N GLU A 74 1.01 20.89 6.91
CA GLU A 74 1.43 20.78 5.51
C GLU A 74 1.61 19.32 5.09
N ALA A 75 1.00 18.88 3.99
CA ALA A 75 1.23 17.53 3.45
C ALA A 75 1.56 17.58 1.97
N VAL A 76 2.74 17.10 1.57
CA VAL A 76 3.18 17.11 0.18
C VAL A 76 3.58 15.72 -0.29
N ALA A 77 2.80 15.17 -1.21
CA ALA A 77 3.13 13.97 -1.96
C ALA A 77 3.75 14.36 -3.29
N SER A 78 4.86 13.72 -3.67
CA SER A 78 5.55 14.06 -4.92
C SER A 78 6.37 12.92 -5.50
N GLY A 79 6.77 13.06 -6.75
CA GLY A 79 7.80 12.22 -7.34
C GLY A 79 9.22 12.57 -6.86
N HIS A 80 10.21 11.99 -7.53
CA HIS A 80 11.62 12.16 -7.18
C HIS A 80 12.22 13.46 -7.72
N GLY A 81 13.25 13.98 -7.04
CA GLY A 81 14.10 15.06 -7.54
C GLY A 81 13.52 16.48 -7.48
N ILE A 82 12.35 16.67 -6.83
CA ILE A 82 11.67 17.97 -6.82
C ILE A 82 12.23 18.99 -5.82
N GLY A 83 13.17 18.59 -4.95
CA GLY A 83 13.80 19.47 -3.96
C GLY A 83 13.17 19.44 -2.55
N LYS A 84 12.53 18.33 -2.15
CA LYS A 84 11.91 18.17 -0.83
C LYS A 84 12.86 18.48 0.33
N SER A 85 14.03 17.84 0.35
CA SER A 85 14.99 17.99 1.44
C SER A 85 15.54 19.42 1.55
N ALA A 86 15.61 20.16 0.44
CA ALA A 86 15.97 21.59 0.46
C ALA A 86 14.89 22.42 1.17
N LEU A 87 13.61 22.20 0.84
CA LEU A 87 12.49 22.87 1.54
C LEU A 87 12.47 22.54 3.03
N VAL A 88 12.67 21.26 3.40
CA VAL A 88 12.79 20.85 4.81
C VAL A 88 13.90 21.62 5.51
N SER A 89 15.07 21.76 4.85
CA SER A 89 16.21 22.48 5.41
C SER A 89 15.92 23.98 5.60
N TRP A 90 15.19 24.59 4.67
CA TRP A 90 14.76 25.99 4.76
C TRP A 90 13.76 26.22 5.90
N ILE A 91 12.77 25.34 6.05
CA ILE A 91 11.79 25.45 7.14
C ILE A 91 12.52 25.31 8.49
N ILE A 92 13.44 24.34 8.62
CA ILE A 92 14.26 24.17 9.83
C ILE A 92 15.04 25.45 10.14
N LYS A 93 15.71 26.00 9.11
CA LYS A 93 16.55 27.18 9.28
C LYS A 93 15.77 28.43 9.64
N TRP A 94 14.71 28.73 8.90
CA TRP A 94 13.79 29.81 9.24
C TRP A 94 13.23 29.65 10.66
N SER A 95 12.79 28.44 11.02
CA SER A 95 12.22 28.18 12.34
C SER A 95 13.20 28.51 13.46
N LEU A 96 14.44 28.04 13.32
CA LEU A 96 15.51 28.28 14.29
C LEU A 96 15.93 29.76 14.32
N ASP A 97 16.16 30.36 13.16
CA ASP A 97 16.75 31.69 13.05
C ASP A 97 15.80 32.81 13.50
N THR A 98 14.48 32.65 13.31
CA THR A 98 13.50 33.72 13.60
C THR A 98 12.77 33.56 14.92
N ALA A 99 13.02 32.48 15.68
CA ALA A 99 12.34 32.23 16.95
C ALA A 99 13.28 31.58 17.97
N VAL A 100 13.66 32.37 18.98
CA VAL A 100 14.48 31.93 20.11
C VAL A 100 13.80 30.77 20.84
N ASP A 101 14.59 29.78 21.23
CA ASP A 101 14.16 28.55 21.88
C ASP A 101 13.24 27.67 21.02
N THR A 102 13.31 27.77 19.69
CA THR A 102 12.59 26.83 18.82
C THR A 102 13.04 25.39 19.08
N ARG A 103 12.06 24.51 19.26
CA ARG A 103 12.23 23.06 19.43
C ARG A 103 11.57 22.32 18.29
N GLY A 104 12.09 21.13 17.98
CA GLY A 104 11.46 20.31 16.96
C GLY A 104 12.19 19.03 16.64
N VAL A 105 11.50 18.20 15.87
CA VAL A 105 11.96 16.88 15.48
C VAL A 105 11.77 16.67 13.98
N VAL A 106 12.80 16.15 13.34
CA VAL A 106 12.75 15.63 11.98
C VAL A 106 12.83 14.11 12.04
N THR A 107 11.85 13.42 11.49
CA THR A 107 11.81 11.96 11.48
C THR A 107 11.71 11.38 10.07
N ALA A 108 12.29 10.19 9.90
CA ALA A 108 12.19 9.36 8.71
C ALA A 108 12.34 7.88 9.10
N ASN A 109 12.23 6.98 8.11
CA ASN A 109 12.17 5.52 8.32
C ASN A 109 13.39 4.90 9.01
N THR A 110 14.60 5.40 8.75
CA THR A 110 15.82 4.84 9.37
C THR A 110 16.81 5.95 9.70
N GLU A 111 17.66 5.72 10.70
CA GLU A 111 18.75 6.63 11.05
C GLU A 111 19.67 6.86 9.85
N THR A 112 19.97 5.79 9.08
CA THR A 112 20.76 5.87 7.86
C THR A 112 20.13 6.81 6.85
N GLN A 113 18.81 6.77 6.64
CA GLN A 113 18.15 7.69 5.71
C GLN A 113 18.25 9.14 6.16
N LEU A 114 18.01 9.42 7.44
CA LEU A 114 18.19 10.78 7.99
C LEU A 114 19.62 11.27 7.74
N ARG A 115 20.64 10.48 8.12
CA ARG A 115 22.06 10.85 8.02
C ARG A 115 22.59 10.96 6.59
N THR A 116 22.03 10.21 5.64
CA THR A 116 22.57 10.14 4.27
C THR A 116 21.77 10.94 3.25
N LYS A 117 20.54 11.37 3.58
CA LYS A 117 19.68 12.14 2.66
C LYS A 117 19.32 13.50 3.21
N THR A 118 18.59 13.56 4.32
CA THR A 118 18.02 14.80 4.87
C THR A 118 19.10 15.66 5.51
N TRP A 119 19.94 15.08 6.37
CA TRP A 119 20.94 15.81 7.15
C TRP A 119 22.08 16.43 6.32
N PRO A 120 22.59 15.77 5.25
CA PRO A 120 23.54 16.40 4.35
C PRO A 120 22.98 17.65 3.65
N GLU A 121 21.68 17.65 3.34
CA GLU A 121 21.01 18.81 2.77
C GLU A 121 20.89 19.93 3.83
N VAL A 122 20.52 19.60 5.08
CA VAL A 122 20.54 20.56 6.20
C VAL A 122 21.93 21.16 6.41
N ALA A 123 22.99 20.33 6.33
CA ALA A 123 24.37 20.78 6.44
C ALA A 123 24.75 21.79 5.36
N LYS A 124 24.36 21.50 4.11
CA LYS A 124 24.58 22.37 2.97
C LYS A 124 23.87 23.71 3.15
N TRP A 125 22.58 23.70 3.47
CA TRP A 125 21.82 24.94 3.63
C TRP A 125 22.25 25.72 4.87
N ASN A 126 22.64 25.07 5.97
CA ASN A 126 23.24 25.76 7.10
C ASN A 126 24.50 26.52 6.71
N ARG A 127 25.42 25.87 5.99
CA ARG A 127 26.67 26.50 5.53
C ARG A 127 26.43 27.66 4.55
N LEU A 128 25.39 27.57 3.71
CA LEU A 128 25.06 28.61 2.74
C LEU A 128 24.33 29.81 3.37
N SER A 129 23.78 29.64 4.58
CA SER A 129 23.03 30.68 5.28
C SER A 129 23.94 31.82 5.74
N ILE A 130 23.48 33.07 5.64
CA ILE A 130 24.17 34.22 6.24
C ILE A 130 24.30 34.10 7.78
N THR A 131 23.41 33.34 8.40
CA THR A 131 23.33 33.00 9.83
C THR A 131 24.01 31.66 10.17
N ALA A 132 24.91 31.16 9.33
CA ALA A 132 25.55 29.85 9.54
C ALA A 132 26.22 29.71 10.92
N HIS A 133 26.76 30.81 11.47
CA HIS A 133 27.47 30.84 12.74
C HIS A 133 26.57 30.76 13.97
N TRP A 134 25.25 30.94 13.85
CA TRP A 134 24.31 30.88 14.98
C TRP A 134 24.04 29.45 15.46
N PHE A 135 24.30 28.44 14.62
CA PHE A 135 23.98 27.05 14.93
C PHE A 135 25.11 26.11 14.55
N ARG A 136 25.45 25.20 15.48
CA ARG A 136 26.35 24.08 15.20
C ARG A 136 25.55 22.87 14.73
N LEU A 137 25.97 22.30 13.61
CA LEU A 137 25.44 21.03 13.13
C LEU A 137 26.20 19.88 13.80
N THR A 138 25.45 18.95 14.37
CA THR A 138 25.95 17.67 14.86
C THR A 138 25.43 16.53 13.99
N ALA A 139 25.81 15.29 14.32
CA ALA A 139 25.34 14.09 13.65
C ALA A 139 23.81 13.90 13.70
N THR A 140 23.14 14.45 14.72
CA THR A 140 21.72 14.19 15.01
C THR A 140 20.94 15.44 15.41
N ALA A 141 21.54 16.62 15.38
CA ALA A 141 20.88 17.86 15.81
C ALA A 141 21.55 19.11 15.24
N LEU A 142 20.75 20.14 14.96
CA LEU A 142 21.21 21.49 14.69
C LEU A 142 20.90 22.33 15.93
N ILE A 143 21.93 22.85 16.59
CA ILE A 143 21.86 23.36 17.97
C ILE A 143 22.40 24.78 18.01
N SER A 144 21.74 25.68 18.75
CA SER A 144 22.22 27.04 18.96
C SER A 144 23.66 27.06 19.51
N THR A 145 24.46 28.01 19.05
CA THR A 145 25.80 28.27 19.61
C THR A 145 25.76 29.09 20.89
N ASP A 146 24.58 29.61 21.26
CA ASP A 146 24.38 30.29 22.54
C ASP A 146 24.45 29.26 23.70
N PRO A 147 25.43 29.37 24.60
CA PRO A 147 25.61 28.44 25.72
C PRO A 147 24.42 28.38 26.69
N ASP A 148 23.65 29.45 26.82
CA ASP A 148 22.52 29.52 27.74
C ASP A 148 21.27 28.82 27.15
N HIS A 149 21.23 28.66 25.83
CA HIS A 149 20.08 28.15 25.09
C HIS A 149 20.33 26.81 24.38
N GLU A 150 21.56 26.27 24.36
CA GLU A 150 21.92 25.06 23.57
C GLU A 150 21.08 23.81 23.86
N LYS A 151 20.48 23.69 25.05
CA LYS A 151 19.64 22.54 25.41
C LYS A 151 18.23 22.63 24.83
N ASN A 152 17.71 23.84 24.65
CA ASN A 152 16.33 24.10 24.27
C ASN A 152 16.19 24.64 22.85
N TRP A 153 17.17 25.37 22.33
CA TRP A 153 17.13 25.94 20.99
C TRP A 153 17.80 25.01 19.97
N ARG A 154 17.05 24.01 19.52
CA ARG A 154 17.56 22.95 18.64
C ARG A 154 16.46 22.21 17.88
N ILE A 155 16.84 21.63 16.74
CA ILE A 155 16.04 20.64 16.02
C ILE A 155 16.80 19.31 15.99
N ASP A 156 16.13 18.23 16.40
CA ASP A 156 16.70 16.89 16.50
C ASP A 156 16.27 15.97 15.34
N ALA A 157 17.20 15.16 14.84
CA ALA A 157 16.96 14.09 13.89
C ALA A 157 16.66 12.80 14.66
N VAL A 158 15.40 12.34 14.63
CA VAL A 158 14.97 11.16 15.40
C VAL A 158 14.36 10.13 14.45
N PRO A 159 15.02 8.98 14.20
CA PRO A 159 14.39 7.89 13.46
C PRO A 159 13.25 7.31 14.28
N TRP A 160 12.13 6.98 13.64
CA TRP A 160 11.01 6.36 14.35
C TRP A 160 11.19 4.84 14.48
N SER A 161 10.60 4.26 15.51
CA SER A 161 10.39 2.81 15.68
C SER A 161 9.04 2.59 16.35
N GLU A 162 8.31 1.54 15.98
CA GLU A 162 7.07 1.15 16.67
C GLU A 162 7.31 0.83 18.15
N SER A 163 8.53 0.41 18.50
CA SER A 163 8.91 0.08 19.89
C SER A 163 9.42 1.29 20.69
N ASN A 164 9.61 2.46 20.08
CA ASN A 164 10.17 3.64 20.75
C ASN A 164 9.53 4.93 20.19
N THR A 165 8.22 5.08 20.41
CA THR A 165 7.45 6.25 19.98
C THR A 165 7.49 7.39 21.00
N GLU A 166 8.01 7.16 22.21
CA GLU A 166 8.04 8.14 23.31
C GLU A 166 8.75 9.45 22.95
N ALA A 167 9.75 9.40 22.05
CA ALA A 167 10.46 10.58 21.58
C ALA A 167 9.56 11.63 20.90
N PHE A 168 8.35 11.24 20.47
CA PHE A 168 7.37 12.12 19.83
C PHE A 168 6.25 12.58 20.77
N ALA A 169 6.08 11.94 21.94
CA ALA A 169 4.97 12.19 22.87
C ALA A 169 5.18 13.41 23.77
N GLY A 170 6.44 13.80 24.00
CA GLY A 170 6.83 14.82 25.00
C GLY A 170 7.42 16.09 24.39
N LEU A 171 7.17 16.34 23.11
CA LEU A 171 7.68 17.51 22.42
C LEU A 171 6.79 18.72 22.75
N HIS A 172 7.03 19.34 23.91
CA HIS A 172 6.38 20.58 24.36
C HIS A 172 7.36 21.76 24.32
N ASN A 173 6.85 22.94 23.98
CA ASN A 173 7.57 24.19 23.91
C ASN A 173 6.66 25.41 24.16
N GLU A 174 5.95 25.40 25.29
CA GLU A 174 4.93 26.39 25.68
C GLU A 174 5.38 27.83 25.38
N GLY A 175 4.54 28.60 24.69
CA GLY A 175 4.81 30.01 24.37
C GLY A 175 5.76 30.23 23.18
N LYS A 176 6.44 29.19 22.70
CA LYS A 176 7.49 29.26 21.67
C LYS A 176 7.04 28.55 20.38
N ARG A 177 7.99 28.33 19.45
CA ARG A 177 7.75 27.62 18.19
C ARG A 177 8.10 26.15 18.32
N LEU A 178 7.23 25.29 17.80
CA LEU A 178 7.42 23.86 17.71
C LEU A 178 7.34 23.39 16.26
N LEU A 179 8.38 22.68 15.80
CA LEU A 179 8.45 22.16 14.44
C LEU A 179 8.50 20.63 14.42
N LEU A 180 7.51 20.00 13.80
CA LEU A 180 7.52 18.57 13.49
C LEU A 180 7.66 18.39 11.98
N VAL A 181 8.69 17.69 11.53
CA VAL A 181 8.89 17.35 10.12
C VAL A 181 8.96 15.84 9.93
N PHE A 182 8.06 15.33 9.09
CA PHE A 182 8.02 13.93 8.69
C PHE A 182 8.55 13.85 7.26
N ASP A 183 9.79 13.39 7.10
CA ASP A 183 10.41 13.12 5.81
C ASP A 183 10.21 11.64 5.41
N GLU A 184 10.01 11.38 4.12
CA GLU A 184 9.54 10.08 3.60
C GLU A 184 8.26 9.60 4.33
N ALA A 185 7.32 10.51 4.56
CA ALA A 185 6.14 10.35 5.40
C ALA A 185 5.28 9.10 5.09
N SER A 186 5.26 8.63 3.84
CA SER A 186 4.53 7.41 3.45
C SER A 186 5.09 6.13 4.08
N ALA A 187 6.34 6.12 4.54
CA ALA A 187 6.94 4.98 5.20
C ALA A 187 6.62 4.93 6.70
N ILE A 188 6.32 6.08 7.32
CA ILE A 188 6.14 6.24 8.77
C ILE A 188 4.89 5.50 9.26
N ALA A 189 5.05 4.67 10.29
CA ALA A 189 3.97 3.88 10.89
C ALA A 189 2.91 4.76 11.57
N ASP A 190 1.63 4.37 11.47
CA ASP A 190 0.48 5.14 11.97
C ASP A 190 0.60 5.47 13.47
N LEU A 191 1.15 4.55 14.27
CA LEU A 191 1.38 4.77 15.71
C LEU A 191 2.26 6.00 15.99
N VAL A 192 3.26 6.27 15.15
CA VAL A 192 4.15 7.43 15.31
C VAL A 192 3.37 8.73 15.09
N TRP A 193 2.44 8.73 14.13
CA TRP A 193 1.56 9.88 13.92
C TRP A 193 0.60 10.08 15.08
N GLU A 194 0.01 9.00 15.61
CA GLU A 194 -0.89 9.06 16.76
C GLU A 194 -0.19 9.62 18.00
N VAL A 195 1.06 9.22 18.23
CA VAL A 195 1.86 9.73 19.35
C VAL A 195 2.29 11.19 19.13
N ALA A 196 2.67 11.55 17.90
CA ALA A 196 3.00 12.94 17.56
C ALA A 196 1.80 13.90 17.70
N GLU A 197 0.55 13.41 17.61
CA GLU A 197 -0.63 14.23 17.93
C GLU A 197 -0.63 14.72 19.39
N GLY A 198 0.06 14.02 20.31
CA GLY A 198 0.22 14.47 21.70
C GLY A 198 1.05 15.75 21.85
N ALA A 199 1.95 16.03 20.90
CA ALA A 199 2.73 17.27 20.88
C ALA A 199 1.89 18.50 20.47
N LEU A 200 0.68 18.29 19.93
CA LEU A 200 -0.17 19.35 19.39
C LEU A 200 -1.03 20.08 20.42
N THR A 201 -1.01 19.64 21.67
CA THR A 201 -1.91 20.16 22.72
C THR A 201 -1.29 21.25 23.58
N ASP A 202 -0.13 21.78 23.17
CA ASP A 202 0.60 22.77 23.95
C ASP A 202 -0.04 24.16 23.81
N GLU A 203 -0.30 24.82 24.94
CA GLU A 203 -0.99 26.12 24.96
C GLU A 203 -0.06 27.22 24.45
N ASN A 204 -0.64 28.22 23.77
CA ASN A 204 0.08 29.40 23.29
C ASN A 204 1.36 29.07 22.50
N THR A 205 1.39 27.96 21.77
CA THR A 205 2.57 27.48 21.05
C THR A 205 2.34 27.58 19.55
N GLU A 206 3.33 28.09 18.81
CA GLU A 206 3.26 28.12 17.35
C GLU A 206 3.70 26.75 16.80
N ILE A 207 2.74 25.88 16.49
CA ILE A 207 3.02 24.50 16.10
C ILE A 207 2.89 24.34 14.58
N ILE A 208 3.96 23.85 13.97
CA ILE A 208 4.05 23.54 12.54
C ILE A 208 4.33 22.06 12.38
N TRP A 209 3.43 21.34 11.71
CA TRP A 209 3.62 19.93 11.35
C TRP A 209 3.61 19.75 9.84
N ALA A 210 4.78 19.45 9.28
CA ALA A 210 4.95 19.28 7.86
C ALA A 210 5.34 17.83 7.50
N ALA A 211 4.61 17.23 6.57
CA ALA A 211 4.82 15.88 6.09
C ALA A 211 5.14 15.86 4.60
N PHE A 212 6.32 15.35 4.26
CA PHE A 212 6.83 15.26 2.89
C PHE A 212 7.14 13.81 2.55
N GLY A 213 6.77 13.35 1.35
CA GLY A 213 7.14 12.01 0.95
C GLY A 213 6.75 11.65 -0.47
N ASN A 214 7.32 10.53 -0.94
CA ASN A 214 6.77 9.85 -2.10
C ASN A 214 5.57 9.01 -1.65
N PRO A 215 4.43 9.05 -2.35
CA PRO A 215 3.20 8.37 -1.92
C PRO A 215 3.23 6.88 -2.24
N THR A 216 4.12 6.10 -1.61
CA THR A 216 4.33 4.68 -1.93
C THR A 216 3.26 3.74 -1.40
N LYS A 217 2.51 4.13 -0.36
CA LYS A 217 1.43 3.32 0.22
C LYS A 217 0.07 3.96 -0.04
N ASN A 218 -0.90 3.20 -0.56
CA ASN A 218 -2.29 3.67 -0.72
C ASN A 218 -3.13 3.57 0.58
N THR A 219 -2.48 3.31 1.72
CA THR A 219 -3.08 3.24 3.06
C THR A 219 -2.16 3.94 4.07
N GLY A 220 -2.60 4.07 5.32
CA GLY A 220 -1.86 4.73 6.40
C GLY A 220 -2.13 6.23 6.54
N ARG A 221 -1.56 6.84 7.59
CA ARG A 221 -1.87 8.22 7.99
C ARG A 221 -1.47 9.25 6.94
N PHE A 222 -0.32 9.08 6.28
CA PHE A 222 0.09 9.99 5.20
C PHE A 222 -0.94 10.02 4.07
N ARG A 223 -1.47 8.87 3.64
CA ARG A 223 -2.56 8.80 2.65
C ARG A 223 -3.83 9.51 3.14
N GLN A 224 -4.14 9.40 4.43
CA GLN A 224 -5.31 10.00 5.04
C GLN A 224 -5.23 11.54 5.09
N CYS A 225 -4.03 12.15 5.12
CA CYS A 225 -3.86 13.60 4.94
C CYS A 225 -4.48 14.12 3.62
N PHE A 226 -4.50 13.28 2.57
CA PHE A 226 -5.05 13.59 1.25
C PHE A 226 -6.49 13.10 1.05
N SER A 227 -7.14 12.57 2.10
CA SER A 227 -8.52 12.11 2.05
C SER A 227 -9.28 12.48 3.32
N LYS A 228 -9.25 11.62 4.33
CA LYS A 228 -10.00 11.75 5.59
C LYS A 228 -9.68 13.06 6.33
N TYR A 229 -8.40 13.43 6.39
CA TYR A 229 -7.92 14.59 7.14
C TYR A 229 -7.60 15.81 6.27
N LYS A 230 -8.05 15.83 5.00
CA LYS A 230 -7.86 16.98 4.08
C LYS A 230 -8.45 18.31 4.58
N HIS A 231 -9.35 18.25 5.56
CA HIS A 231 -9.98 19.42 6.17
C HIS A 231 -9.10 20.05 7.26
N ARG A 232 -8.05 19.36 7.71
CA ARG A 232 -7.07 19.87 8.69
C ARG A 232 -5.71 20.09 8.05
N TRP A 233 -5.32 19.19 7.15
CA TRP A 233 -4.07 19.28 6.40
C TRP A 233 -4.23 20.13 5.16
N ASN A 234 -3.13 20.71 4.66
CA ASN A 234 -3.06 21.33 3.35
C ASN A 234 -2.37 20.38 2.32
N PRO A 235 -3.10 19.40 1.75
CA PRO A 235 -2.52 18.40 0.87
C PRO A 235 -2.15 18.95 -0.52
N ARG A 236 -0.92 18.70 -0.97
CA ARG A 236 -0.45 18.99 -2.33
C ARG A 236 0.16 17.75 -3.00
N GLN A 237 -0.25 17.48 -4.23
CA GLN A 237 0.35 16.42 -5.05
C GLN A 237 1.14 17.06 -6.19
N ILE A 238 2.47 16.93 -6.15
CA ILE A 238 3.37 17.60 -7.08
C ILE A 238 3.84 16.61 -8.15
N ASP A 239 3.48 16.89 -9.40
CA ASP A 239 4.00 16.19 -10.57
C ASP A 239 5.42 16.65 -10.88
N SER A 240 6.41 15.76 -10.78
CA SER A 240 7.80 16.10 -11.06
C SER A 240 8.02 16.63 -12.48
N ARG A 241 7.12 16.36 -13.43
CA ARG A 241 7.20 16.86 -14.81
C ARG A 241 6.94 18.36 -14.93
N THR A 242 6.31 19.00 -13.95
CA THR A 242 6.11 20.46 -13.95
C THR A 242 7.20 21.21 -13.18
N VAL A 243 8.04 20.50 -12.42
CA VAL A 243 9.07 21.11 -11.56
C VAL A 243 10.37 21.36 -12.31
N ASP A 244 10.89 22.59 -12.23
CA ASP A 244 12.16 22.99 -12.84
C ASP A 244 13.36 22.20 -12.30
N GLY A 245 14.33 21.91 -13.18
CA GLY A 245 15.57 21.22 -12.80
C GLY A 245 15.42 19.73 -12.47
N THR A 246 14.28 19.11 -12.82
CA THR A 246 14.12 17.65 -12.79
C THR A 246 14.51 17.02 -14.14
N ASN A 247 14.86 15.72 -14.13
CA ASN A 247 15.34 15.02 -15.32
C ASN A 247 14.18 14.56 -16.23
N LYS A 248 13.68 15.46 -17.09
CA LYS A 248 12.57 15.19 -18.01
C LYS A 248 12.88 14.08 -19.01
N VAL A 249 14.14 13.93 -19.41
CA VAL A 249 14.59 12.87 -20.33
C VAL A 249 14.38 11.49 -19.69
N GLN A 250 14.73 11.33 -18.41
CA GLN A 250 14.50 10.08 -17.70
C GLN A 250 13.00 9.80 -17.51
N PHE A 251 12.19 10.83 -17.26
CA PHE A 251 10.74 10.65 -17.18
C PHE A 251 10.14 10.21 -18.52
N ALA A 252 10.64 10.70 -19.65
CA ALA A 252 10.20 10.23 -20.96
C ALA A 252 10.52 8.74 -21.18
N LYS A 253 11.71 8.28 -20.77
CA LYS A 253 12.06 6.84 -20.82
C LYS A 253 11.13 5.99 -19.95
N TRP A 254 10.91 6.41 -18.70
CA TRP A 254 9.97 5.70 -17.81
C TRP A 254 8.52 5.72 -18.30
N MET A 255 8.13 6.77 -19.03
CA MET A 255 6.82 6.82 -19.68
C MET A 255 6.70 5.73 -20.76
N GLU A 256 7.75 5.55 -21.56
CA GLU A 256 7.81 4.51 -22.60
C GLU A 256 7.87 3.10 -22.01
N ASP A 257 8.71 2.88 -20.99
CA ASP A 257 8.92 1.57 -20.38
C ASP A 257 7.70 1.06 -19.58
N TYR A 258 7.01 1.95 -18.86
CA TYR A 258 5.97 1.55 -17.89
C TYR A 258 4.57 2.08 -18.22
N GLY A 259 4.45 3.13 -19.03
CA GLY A 259 3.17 3.82 -19.27
C GLY A 259 2.73 4.73 -18.11
N GLU A 260 1.98 5.80 -18.44
CA GLU A 260 1.59 6.85 -17.49
C GLU A 260 0.74 6.34 -16.32
N ASP A 261 -0.06 5.31 -16.57
CA ASP A 261 -0.99 4.76 -15.60
C ASP A 261 -0.35 3.71 -14.69
N SER A 262 0.88 3.25 -14.95
CA SER A 262 1.57 2.33 -14.05
C SER A 262 1.75 2.96 -12.66
N ASP A 263 1.63 2.15 -11.60
CA ASP A 263 1.88 2.63 -10.23
C ASP A 263 3.33 3.10 -10.06
N PHE A 264 4.27 2.51 -10.81
CA PHE A 264 5.64 3.01 -10.91
C PHE A 264 5.68 4.49 -11.33
N PHE A 265 5.03 4.84 -12.44
CA PHE A 265 5.05 6.19 -12.98
C PHE A 265 4.23 7.16 -12.11
N ARG A 266 3.06 6.73 -11.65
CA ARG A 266 2.18 7.49 -10.76
C ARG A 266 2.88 7.91 -9.48
N VAL A 267 3.57 6.99 -8.80
CA VAL A 267 4.27 7.27 -7.54
C VAL A 267 5.56 8.05 -7.79
N ARG A 268 6.42 7.57 -8.69
CA ARG A 268 7.80 8.11 -8.81
C ARG A 268 7.88 9.41 -9.60
N VAL A 269 6.89 9.71 -10.44
CA VAL A 269 6.86 10.90 -11.29
C VAL A 269 5.68 11.80 -10.94
N ARG A 270 4.44 11.29 -10.97
CA ARG A 270 3.24 12.13 -10.79
C ARG A 270 2.95 12.53 -9.35
N GLY A 271 3.61 11.94 -8.36
CA GLY A 271 3.30 12.19 -6.95
C GLY A 271 1.90 11.71 -6.56
N MET A 272 1.41 10.66 -7.21
CA MET A 272 0.11 10.06 -6.97
C MET A 272 0.23 8.74 -6.20
N PHE A 273 -0.65 8.54 -5.23
CA PHE A 273 -0.80 7.26 -4.54
C PHE A 273 -1.11 6.13 -5.56
N PRO A 274 -0.58 4.91 -5.34
CA PRO A 274 -0.84 3.78 -6.22
C PRO A 274 -2.33 3.42 -6.19
N ARG A 275 -2.82 2.82 -7.28
CA ARG A 275 -4.25 2.47 -7.40
C ARG A 275 -4.59 1.23 -6.58
N ALA A 276 -3.64 0.29 -6.44
CA ALA A 276 -3.75 -0.92 -5.65
C ALA A 276 -2.80 -0.89 -4.43
N SER A 277 -3.09 -1.70 -3.41
CA SER A 277 -2.08 -2.05 -2.40
C SER A 277 -0.99 -2.87 -3.10
N GLU A 278 0.30 -2.54 -2.97
CA GLU A 278 1.41 -3.38 -3.51
C GLU A 278 1.36 -4.84 -3.00
N LEU A 279 0.61 -5.08 -1.93
CA LEU A 279 0.41 -6.40 -1.35
C LEU A 279 -0.78 -7.16 -1.92
N GLN A 280 -1.62 -6.56 -2.77
CA GLN A 280 -2.78 -7.23 -3.34
C GLN A 280 -2.34 -8.41 -4.22
N LEU A 281 -2.87 -9.62 -3.96
CA LEU A 281 -2.46 -10.82 -4.69
C LEU A 281 -2.87 -10.77 -6.17
N ILE A 282 -4.15 -10.48 -6.42
CA ILE A 282 -4.73 -10.43 -7.76
C ILE A 282 -5.08 -8.98 -8.08
N PRO A 283 -4.37 -8.32 -9.02
CA PRO A 283 -4.64 -6.94 -9.40
C PRO A 283 -6.08 -6.73 -9.91
N THR A 284 -6.66 -5.58 -9.60
CA THR A 284 -8.05 -5.25 -9.97
C THR A 284 -8.26 -5.19 -11.49
N ASP A 285 -7.27 -4.70 -12.23
CA ASP A 285 -7.28 -4.68 -13.70
C ASP A 285 -7.32 -6.10 -14.29
N TRP A 286 -6.61 -7.06 -13.70
CA TRP A 286 -6.65 -8.46 -14.16
C TRP A 286 -8.04 -9.08 -13.99
N VAL A 287 -8.70 -8.79 -12.87
CA VAL A 287 -10.07 -9.25 -12.61
C VAL A 287 -11.05 -8.60 -13.57
N ALA A 288 -10.96 -7.27 -13.76
CA ALA A 288 -11.82 -6.53 -14.68
C ALA A 288 -11.67 -7.01 -16.13
N ASP A 289 -10.45 -7.37 -16.56
CA ASP A 289 -10.20 -7.95 -17.87
C ASP A 289 -10.76 -9.37 -17.96
N ALA A 290 -10.55 -10.20 -16.94
CA ALA A 290 -11.09 -11.57 -16.90
C ALA A 290 -12.62 -11.62 -16.97
N MET A 291 -13.33 -10.64 -16.41
CA MET A 291 -14.79 -10.52 -16.50
C MET A 291 -15.29 -10.22 -17.92
N LYS A 292 -14.46 -9.58 -18.75
CA LYS A 292 -14.80 -9.22 -20.15
C LYS A 292 -14.44 -10.31 -21.14
N ARG A 293 -13.63 -11.29 -20.76
CA ARG A 293 -13.17 -12.37 -21.67
C ARG A 293 -14.31 -13.29 -22.05
N GLU A 294 -14.29 -13.74 -23.29
CA GLU A 294 -15.14 -14.84 -23.73
C GLU A 294 -14.55 -16.18 -23.25
N PRO A 295 -15.38 -17.09 -22.69
CA PRO A 295 -14.92 -18.37 -22.17
C PRO A 295 -14.40 -19.23 -23.31
N VAL A 296 -13.26 -19.87 -23.07
CA VAL A 296 -12.65 -20.82 -23.99
C VAL A 296 -12.27 -22.06 -23.20
N PHE A 297 -12.71 -23.22 -23.69
CA PHE A 297 -12.29 -24.52 -23.20
C PHE A 297 -12.14 -25.51 -24.36
N GLY A 298 -11.19 -26.42 -24.24
CA GLY A 298 -10.97 -27.53 -25.16
C GLY A 298 -11.95 -28.69 -24.90
N LEU A 299 -12.13 -29.54 -25.91
CA LEU A 299 -12.98 -30.73 -25.78
C LEU A 299 -12.46 -31.68 -24.69
N ASP A 300 -11.16 -31.72 -24.45
CA ASP A 300 -10.51 -32.62 -23.49
C ASP A 300 -10.24 -31.97 -22.13
N ASP A 301 -10.72 -30.74 -21.91
CA ASP A 301 -10.61 -30.09 -20.61
C ASP A 301 -11.56 -30.75 -19.61
N ALA A 302 -11.00 -31.19 -18.47
CA ALA A 302 -11.77 -31.73 -17.36
C ALA A 302 -12.67 -30.65 -16.73
N LEU A 303 -13.90 -31.03 -16.39
CA LEU A 303 -14.79 -30.23 -15.57
C LEU A 303 -14.51 -30.51 -14.09
N VAL A 304 -14.02 -29.50 -13.37
CA VAL A 304 -13.67 -29.58 -11.95
C VAL A 304 -14.68 -28.80 -11.13
N CYS A 305 -15.10 -29.36 -10.01
CA CYS A 305 -15.99 -28.72 -9.04
C CYS A 305 -15.24 -28.42 -7.74
N GLY A 306 -15.38 -27.21 -7.20
CA GLY A 306 -14.85 -26.77 -5.91
C GLY A 306 -16.00 -26.39 -4.97
N ILE A 307 -15.95 -26.84 -3.72
CA ILE A 307 -16.99 -26.64 -2.72
C ILE A 307 -16.38 -26.05 -1.44
N ASP A 308 -16.64 -24.77 -1.17
CA ASP A 308 -16.34 -24.13 0.12
C ASP A 308 -17.57 -24.23 1.03
N ILE A 309 -17.38 -24.77 2.24
CA ILE A 309 -18.45 -25.06 3.20
C ILE A 309 -18.27 -24.19 4.43
N ALA A 310 -19.18 -23.24 4.60
CA ALA A 310 -19.22 -22.38 5.76
C ALA A 310 -19.56 -23.18 7.03
N ARG A 311 -18.95 -22.81 8.16
CA ARG A 311 -19.29 -23.36 9.50
C ARG A 311 -20.68 -22.92 10.00
N GLY A 312 -21.35 -22.04 9.27
CA GLY A 312 -22.67 -21.48 9.54
C GLY A 312 -22.65 -19.97 9.81
N GLY A 313 -23.83 -19.37 9.97
CA GLY A 313 -23.97 -17.94 10.25
C GLY A 313 -24.15 -17.10 8.98
N ALA A 314 -23.45 -15.96 8.90
CA ALA A 314 -23.56 -15.00 7.80
C ALA A 314 -22.70 -15.35 6.57
N ASP A 315 -21.80 -16.33 6.69
CA ASP A 315 -20.94 -16.79 5.60
C ASP A 315 -21.72 -17.72 4.66
N SER A 316 -21.31 -17.83 3.39
CA SER A 316 -22.04 -18.63 2.38
C SER A 316 -21.33 -19.94 2.08
N ASN A 317 -22.09 -21.01 1.80
CA ASN A 317 -21.55 -22.18 1.12
C ASN A 317 -21.55 -21.90 -0.38
N VAL A 318 -20.45 -22.21 -1.07
CA VAL A 318 -20.33 -21.92 -2.50
C VAL A 318 -19.84 -23.14 -3.27
N ILE A 319 -20.53 -23.45 -4.37
CA ILE A 319 -20.14 -24.48 -5.34
C ILE A 319 -19.73 -23.76 -6.63
N ARG A 320 -18.49 -24.03 -7.08
CA ARG A 320 -17.88 -23.45 -8.27
C ARG A 320 -17.46 -24.54 -9.25
N PHE A 321 -17.53 -24.21 -10.53
CA PHE A 321 -17.13 -25.11 -11.61
C PHE A 321 -16.08 -24.44 -12.49
N ARG A 322 -15.13 -25.25 -12.98
CA ARG A 322 -14.10 -24.82 -13.93
C ARG A 322 -13.88 -25.88 -15.00
N ARG A 323 -13.84 -25.47 -16.26
CA ARG A 323 -13.40 -26.30 -17.37
C ARG A 323 -12.28 -25.57 -18.11
N GLY A 324 -11.04 -26.06 -18.01
CA GLY A 324 -9.88 -25.37 -18.57
C GLY A 324 -9.75 -23.95 -18.01
N LEU A 325 -9.84 -22.94 -18.89
CA LEU A 325 -9.82 -21.51 -18.58
C LEU A 325 -11.23 -20.86 -18.56
N ASP A 326 -12.27 -21.67 -18.42
CA ASP A 326 -13.66 -21.21 -18.31
C ASP A 326 -14.25 -21.53 -16.92
N THR A 327 -14.63 -20.49 -16.19
CA THR A 327 -15.45 -20.61 -14.97
C THR A 327 -16.75 -19.83 -15.06
N ARG A 328 -17.08 -19.32 -16.26
CA ARG A 328 -18.22 -18.43 -16.52
C ARG A 328 -19.42 -19.20 -17.03
N SER A 329 -19.21 -20.22 -17.87
CA SER A 329 -20.29 -20.97 -18.52
C SER A 329 -21.20 -21.72 -17.55
N ILE A 330 -20.69 -22.11 -16.39
CA ILE A 330 -21.49 -22.68 -15.30
C ILE A 330 -21.43 -21.71 -14.13
N PRO A 331 -22.56 -21.07 -13.75
CA PRO A 331 -22.57 -20.08 -12.69
C PRO A 331 -22.34 -20.74 -11.32
N ALA A 332 -21.87 -19.94 -10.36
CA ALA A 332 -21.75 -20.39 -8.97
C ALA A 332 -23.12 -20.69 -8.36
N ILE A 333 -23.17 -21.71 -7.51
CA ILE A 333 -24.34 -22.01 -6.68
C ILE A 333 -24.01 -21.56 -5.26
N LYS A 334 -24.69 -20.53 -4.78
CA LYS A 334 -24.54 -20.00 -3.41
C LYS A 334 -25.69 -20.50 -2.54
N ILE A 335 -25.36 -21.14 -1.42
CA ILE A 335 -26.31 -21.65 -0.43
C ILE A 335 -26.03 -20.93 0.90
N PRO A 336 -27.02 -20.27 1.53
CA PRO A 336 -26.80 -19.58 2.80
C PRO A 336 -26.19 -20.50 3.87
N GLY A 337 -25.20 -20.02 4.64
CA GLY A 337 -24.55 -20.80 5.69
C GLY A 337 -25.49 -21.22 6.82
N SER A 338 -26.62 -20.53 7.02
CA SER A 338 -27.67 -20.97 7.93
C SER A 338 -28.22 -22.36 7.60
N GLU A 339 -28.18 -22.75 6.33
CA GLU A 339 -28.67 -24.06 5.86
C GLU A 339 -27.70 -25.21 6.15
N THR A 340 -26.43 -24.93 6.49
CA THR A 340 -25.47 -25.98 6.89
C THR A 340 -25.92 -26.72 8.16
N ARG A 341 -26.83 -26.13 8.95
CA ARG A 341 -27.45 -26.75 10.13
C ARG A 341 -28.33 -27.95 9.80
N ASP A 342 -28.95 -27.97 8.62
CA ASP A 342 -29.63 -29.14 8.08
C ASP A 342 -28.71 -29.82 7.07
N THR A 343 -27.77 -30.59 7.60
CA THR A 343 -26.74 -31.29 6.82
C THR A 343 -27.37 -32.20 5.75
N THR A 344 -28.56 -32.77 6.00
CA THR A 344 -29.23 -33.66 5.04
C THR A 344 -29.71 -32.90 3.82
N LEU A 345 -30.41 -31.77 4.02
CA LEU A 345 -30.90 -30.94 2.91
C LEU A 345 -29.73 -30.31 2.14
N PHE A 346 -28.70 -29.85 2.84
CA PHE A 346 -27.50 -29.30 2.23
C PHE A 346 -26.81 -30.34 1.32
N ILE A 347 -26.62 -31.57 1.81
CA ILE A 347 -26.02 -32.65 1.02
C ILE A 347 -26.86 -33.00 -0.20
N ALA A 348 -28.19 -33.06 -0.06
CA ALA A 348 -29.07 -33.31 -1.20
C ALA A 348 -28.91 -32.24 -2.30
N LYS A 349 -28.78 -30.96 -1.92
CA LYS A 349 -28.49 -29.86 -2.87
C LYS A 349 -27.14 -30.02 -3.55
N VAL A 350 -26.09 -30.38 -2.80
CA VAL A 350 -24.75 -30.62 -3.36
C VAL A 350 -24.77 -31.82 -4.31
N CYS A 351 -25.40 -32.93 -3.94
CA CYS A 351 -25.55 -34.10 -4.80
C CYS A 351 -26.28 -33.75 -6.10
N THR A 352 -27.34 -32.94 -6.03
CA THR A 352 -28.08 -32.48 -7.22
C THR A 352 -27.16 -31.70 -8.16
N ALA A 353 -26.43 -30.70 -7.63
CA ALA A 353 -25.49 -29.91 -8.43
C ALA A 353 -24.39 -30.76 -9.08
N VAL A 354 -23.83 -31.74 -8.35
CA VAL A 354 -22.82 -32.66 -8.89
C VAL A 354 -23.41 -33.59 -9.97
N GLN A 355 -24.63 -34.08 -9.79
CA GLN A 355 -25.30 -34.94 -10.78
C GLN A 355 -25.69 -34.18 -12.05
N ASP A 356 -26.15 -32.94 -11.93
CA ASP A 356 -26.57 -32.10 -13.06
C ASP A 356 -25.40 -31.73 -13.95
N HIS A 357 -24.25 -31.40 -13.35
CA HIS A 357 -23.06 -30.94 -14.09
C HIS A 357 -22.04 -32.05 -14.40
N ARG A 358 -22.10 -33.20 -13.69
CA ARG A 358 -21.24 -34.37 -13.87
C ARG A 358 -19.73 -34.04 -13.95
N PRO A 359 -19.16 -33.34 -12.96
CA PRO A 359 -17.74 -33.00 -12.96
C PRO A 359 -16.87 -34.27 -12.90
N ASP A 360 -15.68 -34.18 -13.50
CA ASP A 360 -14.66 -35.24 -13.47
C ASP A 360 -14.03 -35.39 -12.08
N ALA A 361 -13.97 -34.31 -11.30
CA ALA A 361 -13.55 -34.32 -9.91
C ALA A 361 -14.25 -33.23 -9.08
N VAL A 362 -14.45 -33.50 -7.79
CA VAL A 362 -15.00 -32.59 -6.80
C VAL A 362 -13.99 -32.41 -5.66
N PHE A 363 -13.60 -31.17 -5.40
CA PHE A 363 -12.77 -30.77 -4.27
C PHE A 363 -13.62 -30.11 -3.18
N VAL A 364 -13.53 -30.60 -1.95
CA VAL A 364 -14.32 -30.09 -0.81
C VAL A 364 -13.39 -29.53 0.27
N ASP A 365 -13.65 -28.30 0.74
CA ASP A 365 -12.89 -27.75 1.87
C ASP A 365 -13.09 -28.60 3.13
N SER A 366 -12.01 -29.16 3.69
CA SER A 366 -12.03 -29.94 4.93
C SER A 366 -11.45 -29.22 6.14
N THR A 367 -11.10 -27.93 6.02
CA THR A 367 -10.54 -27.11 7.12
C THR A 367 -11.54 -26.89 8.27
N GLY A 368 -12.83 -27.02 7.99
CA GLY A 368 -13.92 -26.90 8.95
C GLY A 368 -14.84 -28.12 8.99
N VAL A 369 -16.12 -27.89 8.73
CA VAL A 369 -17.18 -28.91 8.80
C VAL A 369 -17.30 -29.78 7.54
N GLY A 370 -16.45 -29.54 6.52
CA GLY A 370 -16.60 -30.22 5.23
C GLY A 370 -16.04 -31.63 5.15
N GLY A 371 -15.20 -32.08 6.09
CA GLY A 371 -14.73 -33.48 6.14
C GLY A 371 -15.88 -34.51 6.20
N PRO A 372 -16.78 -34.42 7.21
CA PRO A 372 -17.96 -35.27 7.29
C PRO A 372 -18.89 -35.18 6.07
N VAL A 373 -19.00 -34.00 5.45
CA VAL A 373 -19.78 -33.80 4.23
C VAL A 373 -19.15 -34.56 3.06
N ALA A 374 -17.84 -34.44 2.85
CA ALA A 374 -17.11 -35.17 1.82
C ALA A 374 -17.26 -36.70 1.98
N ASP A 375 -17.21 -37.20 3.22
CA ASP A 375 -17.46 -38.62 3.51
C ASP A 375 -18.87 -39.07 3.14
N GLN A 376 -19.88 -38.24 3.40
CA GLN A 376 -21.26 -38.54 3.00
C GLN A 376 -21.43 -38.48 1.47
N LEU A 377 -20.85 -37.49 0.80
CA LEU A 377 -20.89 -37.38 -0.65
C LEU A 377 -20.24 -38.60 -1.32
N ARG A 378 -19.08 -39.08 -0.83
CA ARG A 378 -18.43 -40.30 -1.34
C ARG A 378 -19.30 -41.53 -1.21
N ARG A 379 -20.05 -41.67 -0.10
CA ARG A 379 -21.00 -42.78 0.10
C ARG A 379 -22.19 -42.71 -0.85
N LEU A 380 -22.72 -41.52 -1.10
CA LEU A 380 -23.91 -41.31 -1.92
C LEU A 380 -23.61 -41.29 -3.43
N MET A 381 -22.37 -41.01 -3.82
CA MET A 381 -21.96 -40.85 -5.23
C MET A 381 -20.70 -41.67 -5.54
N PRO A 382 -20.75 -43.02 -5.47
CA PRO A 382 -19.57 -43.89 -5.54
C PRO A 382 -18.80 -43.86 -6.88
N GLY A 383 -19.35 -43.25 -7.93
CA GLY A 383 -18.67 -43.09 -9.22
C GLY A 383 -18.03 -41.71 -9.44
N VAL A 384 -18.25 -40.75 -8.53
CA VAL A 384 -17.66 -39.40 -8.63
C VAL A 384 -16.36 -39.36 -7.84
N VAL A 385 -15.30 -38.80 -8.41
CA VAL A 385 -14.04 -38.57 -7.70
C VAL A 385 -14.24 -37.39 -6.76
N ILE A 386 -14.24 -37.64 -5.45
CA ILE A 386 -14.44 -36.62 -4.41
C ILE A 386 -13.26 -36.63 -3.45
N LEU A 387 -12.58 -35.50 -3.37
CA LEU A 387 -11.34 -35.33 -2.60
C LEU A 387 -11.51 -34.17 -1.62
N ASP A 388 -11.06 -34.40 -0.38
CA ASP A 388 -10.98 -33.37 0.63
C ASP A 388 -9.70 -32.55 0.49
N VAL A 389 -9.81 -31.23 0.66
CA VAL A 389 -8.70 -30.29 0.57
C VAL A 389 -8.69 -29.43 1.82
N ASN A 390 -7.62 -29.54 2.60
CA ASN A 390 -7.43 -28.70 3.79
C ASN A 390 -6.56 -27.49 3.42
N PHE A 391 -7.15 -26.29 3.52
CA PHE A 391 -6.49 -25.02 3.18
C PHE A 391 -5.24 -24.74 4.03
N ALA A 392 -5.21 -25.25 5.26
CA ALA A 392 -4.08 -25.11 6.19
C ALA A 392 -3.00 -26.19 6.02
N SER A 393 -3.22 -27.20 5.18
CA SER A 393 -2.22 -28.24 4.92
C SER A 393 -1.02 -27.72 4.12
N ALA A 394 0.06 -28.51 4.08
CA ALA A 394 1.26 -28.17 3.34
C ALA A 394 0.96 -28.06 1.84
N ALA A 395 1.50 -27.02 1.20
CA ALA A 395 1.43 -26.88 -0.24
C ALA A 395 2.32 -27.94 -0.94
N PRO A 396 1.96 -28.38 -2.16
CA PRO A 396 2.82 -29.22 -2.98
C PRO A 396 4.19 -28.57 -3.27
N ASP A 397 4.20 -27.24 -3.42
CA ASP A 397 5.41 -26.44 -3.59
C ASP A 397 5.76 -25.72 -2.28
N ARG A 398 6.99 -25.95 -1.81
CA ARG A 398 7.52 -25.41 -0.54
C ARG A 398 7.69 -23.89 -0.56
N HIS A 399 7.60 -23.24 -1.72
CA HIS A 399 7.61 -21.79 -1.82
C HIS A 399 6.36 -21.14 -1.20
N TYR A 400 5.25 -21.87 -1.12
CA TYR A 400 4.01 -21.38 -0.52
C TYR A 400 3.85 -21.90 0.91
N ALA A 401 3.34 -21.04 1.79
CA ALA A 401 3.18 -21.36 3.20
C ALA A 401 2.15 -22.47 3.46
N ASN A 402 1.11 -22.59 2.62
CA ASN A 402 0.03 -23.57 2.77
C ASN A 402 -0.75 -23.77 1.46
N MET A 403 -1.62 -24.79 1.46
CA MET A 403 -2.46 -25.16 0.32
C MET A 403 -3.36 -24.02 -0.16
N ARG A 404 -3.91 -23.20 0.76
CA ARG A 404 -4.68 -21.99 0.39
C ARG A 404 -3.87 -21.06 -0.50
N THR A 405 -2.66 -20.73 -0.07
CA THR A 405 -1.79 -19.81 -0.79
C THR A 405 -1.42 -20.38 -2.16
N TYR A 406 -1.12 -21.68 -2.22
CA TYR A 406 -0.84 -22.38 -3.48
C TYR A 406 -2.01 -22.29 -4.47
N MET A 407 -3.23 -22.66 -4.05
CA MET A 407 -4.43 -22.65 -4.90
C MET A 407 -4.75 -21.25 -5.43
N TRP A 408 -4.70 -20.24 -4.56
CA TRP A 408 -4.90 -18.85 -4.94
C TRP A 408 -3.84 -18.36 -5.93
N TRP A 409 -2.58 -18.82 -5.78
CA TRP A 409 -1.53 -18.49 -6.72
C TRP A 409 -1.74 -19.17 -8.09
N GLN A 410 -2.17 -20.43 -8.11
CA GLN A 410 -2.51 -21.11 -9.37
C GLN A 410 -3.68 -20.40 -10.07
N MET A 411 -4.70 -19.97 -9.32
CA MET A 411 -5.80 -19.16 -9.85
C MET A 411 -5.32 -17.82 -10.42
N ARG A 412 -4.39 -17.14 -9.74
CA ARG A 412 -3.74 -15.91 -10.24
C ARG A 412 -3.04 -16.15 -11.57
N GLU A 413 -2.27 -17.22 -11.70
CA GLU A 413 -1.59 -17.56 -12.96
C GLU A 413 -2.59 -17.93 -14.06
N ALA A 414 -3.71 -18.59 -13.73
CA ALA A 414 -4.79 -18.86 -14.68
C ALA A 414 -5.44 -17.55 -15.17
N LEU A 415 -5.70 -16.58 -14.29
CA LEU A 415 -6.18 -15.24 -14.67
C LEU A 415 -5.21 -14.53 -15.62
N ARG A 416 -3.91 -14.69 -15.40
CA ARG A 416 -2.90 -14.18 -16.34
C ARG A 416 -2.93 -14.91 -17.69
N ALA A 417 -3.16 -16.23 -17.67
CA ALA A 417 -3.18 -17.09 -18.85
C ALA A 417 -4.45 -16.99 -19.70
N GLY A 418 -5.51 -16.34 -19.21
CA GLY A 418 -6.74 -16.14 -19.99
C GLY A 418 -8.03 -16.61 -19.32
N LEU A 419 -8.02 -16.99 -18.04
CA LEU A 419 -9.23 -17.40 -17.30
C LEU A 419 -10.36 -16.38 -17.47
N ALA A 420 -11.54 -16.86 -17.86
CA ALA A 420 -12.77 -16.09 -17.95
C ALA A 420 -13.65 -16.34 -16.72
N ILE A 421 -14.05 -15.26 -16.04
CA ILE A 421 -14.84 -15.32 -14.79
C ILE A 421 -16.19 -14.62 -14.96
N ASN A 422 -17.15 -14.88 -14.07
CA ASN A 422 -18.44 -14.18 -14.09
C ASN A 422 -18.27 -12.69 -13.77
N ALA A 423 -18.95 -11.83 -14.51
CA ALA A 423 -19.07 -10.41 -14.20
C ALA A 423 -20.01 -10.21 -13.01
N CYS A 424 -19.45 -10.18 -11.80
CA CYS A 424 -20.18 -10.12 -10.53
C CYS A 424 -19.38 -9.24 -9.55
N PRO A 425 -19.91 -8.08 -9.12
CA PRO A 425 -19.20 -7.16 -8.23
C PRO A 425 -18.74 -7.81 -6.91
N GLU A 426 -19.52 -8.75 -6.39
CA GLU A 426 -19.17 -9.50 -5.18
C GLU A 426 -17.92 -10.35 -5.40
N LEU A 427 -17.85 -11.09 -6.52
CA LEU A 427 -16.66 -11.86 -6.89
C LEU A 427 -15.45 -10.96 -7.16
N GLU A 428 -15.65 -9.78 -7.76
CA GLU A 428 -14.58 -8.80 -7.97
C GLU A 428 -13.98 -8.36 -6.63
N ALA A 429 -14.83 -7.99 -5.68
CA ALA A 429 -14.42 -7.57 -4.34
C ALA A 429 -13.68 -8.70 -3.61
N GLU A 430 -14.19 -9.93 -3.68
CA GLU A 430 -13.56 -11.09 -3.05
C GLU A 430 -12.20 -11.42 -3.67
N LEU A 431 -12.05 -11.43 -5.00
CA LEU A 431 -10.78 -11.74 -5.68
C LEU A 431 -9.71 -10.66 -5.46
N THR A 432 -10.11 -9.39 -5.35
CA THR A 432 -9.20 -8.25 -5.17
C THR A 432 -8.88 -7.96 -3.70
N SER A 433 -9.59 -8.60 -2.76
CA SER A 433 -9.40 -8.36 -1.33
C SER A 433 -8.11 -8.89 -0.72
N PRO A 434 -7.59 -10.10 -1.04
CA PRO A 434 -6.51 -10.70 -0.28
C PRO A 434 -5.18 -10.05 -0.58
N MET A 435 -4.43 -9.80 0.48
CA MET A 435 -3.04 -9.40 0.39
C MET A 435 -2.10 -10.60 0.56
N TYR A 436 -0.88 -10.54 0.05
CA TYR A 436 0.17 -11.54 0.28
C TYR A 436 1.42 -10.88 0.87
N GLY A 437 2.24 -11.70 1.53
CA GLY A 437 3.54 -11.31 2.06
C GLY A 437 4.44 -12.53 2.22
N HIS A 438 5.50 -12.38 3.01
CA HIS A 438 6.43 -13.47 3.34
C HIS A 438 6.30 -13.84 4.82
N ASN A 439 6.29 -15.13 5.13
CA ASN A 439 6.32 -15.60 6.52
C ASN A 439 7.77 -15.64 7.07
N ALA A 440 7.95 -16.02 8.34
CA ALA A 440 9.27 -16.12 8.97
C ALA A 440 10.23 -17.13 8.31
N SER A 441 9.70 -18.04 7.49
CA SER A 441 10.46 -19.02 6.70
C SER A 441 10.67 -18.58 5.25
N ASP A 442 10.43 -17.30 4.93
CA ASP A 442 10.53 -16.70 3.59
C ASP A 442 9.64 -17.36 2.52
N GLN A 443 8.53 -17.97 2.94
CA GLN A 443 7.52 -18.51 2.03
C GLN A 443 6.46 -17.47 1.74
N ILE A 444 5.91 -17.47 0.52
CA ILE A 444 4.74 -16.65 0.17
C ILE A 444 3.57 -17.10 1.06
N ALA A 445 2.93 -16.15 1.71
CA ALA A 445 1.79 -16.37 2.57
C ALA A 445 0.65 -15.40 2.22
N LEU A 446 -0.54 -15.95 1.99
CA LEU A 446 -1.76 -15.16 1.81
C LEU A 446 -2.28 -14.66 3.17
N GLU A 447 -2.81 -13.45 3.20
CA GLU A 447 -3.52 -12.86 4.34
C GLU A 447 -4.62 -13.82 4.84
N LYS A 448 -4.74 -13.95 6.17
CA LYS A 448 -5.72 -14.85 6.78
C LYS A 448 -7.14 -14.33 6.54
N LYS A 449 -8.08 -15.25 6.36
CA LYS A 449 -9.51 -14.95 6.13
C LYS A 449 -10.10 -14.05 7.21
N ASP A 450 -9.79 -14.33 8.47
CA ASP A 450 -10.24 -13.51 9.61
C ASP A 450 -9.71 -12.07 9.55
N ASP A 451 -8.51 -11.86 9.03
CA ASP A 451 -7.89 -10.53 8.94
C ASP A 451 -8.49 -9.73 7.77
N ILE A 452 -8.80 -10.38 6.65
CA ILE A 452 -9.59 -9.79 5.55
C ILE A 452 -10.97 -9.35 6.07
N LYS A 453 -11.65 -10.22 6.83
CA LYS A 453 -12.97 -9.93 7.40
C LYS A 453 -12.93 -8.78 8.39
N LYS A 454 -11.89 -8.68 9.24
CA LYS A 454 -11.68 -7.52 10.12
C LYS A 454 -11.40 -6.23 9.36
N ARG A 455 -10.62 -6.30 8.27
CA ARG A 455 -10.18 -5.14 7.50
C ARG A 455 -11.26 -4.58 6.58
N LEU A 456 -12.07 -5.44 5.98
CA LEU A 456 -13.01 -5.07 4.90
C LEU A 456 -14.47 -5.46 5.18
N GLY A 457 -14.74 -6.28 6.20
CA GLY A 457 -16.10 -6.75 6.51
C GLY A 457 -16.65 -7.79 5.52
N ILE A 458 -15.80 -8.34 4.63
CA ILE A 458 -16.18 -9.34 3.62
C ILE A 458 -15.48 -10.68 3.86
N SER A 459 -16.12 -11.77 3.43
CA SER A 459 -15.55 -13.12 3.43
C SER A 459 -15.33 -13.59 1.99
N PRO A 460 -14.14 -14.05 1.60
CA PRO A 460 -13.83 -14.48 0.23
C PRO A 460 -14.30 -15.92 -0.06
N ASP A 461 -15.55 -16.27 0.29
CA ASP A 461 -16.08 -17.64 0.18
C ASP A 461 -16.22 -18.10 -1.28
N ASP A 462 -16.68 -17.20 -2.16
CA ASP A 462 -16.85 -17.48 -3.59
C ASP A 462 -15.49 -17.62 -4.29
N ALA A 463 -14.55 -16.75 -3.93
CA ALA A 463 -13.19 -16.82 -4.44
C ALA A 463 -12.40 -18.03 -3.90
N ASP A 464 -12.59 -18.42 -2.63
CA ASP A 464 -11.99 -19.64 -2.05
C ASP A 464 -12.56 -20.90 -2.75
N ALA A 465 -13.87 -20.96 -3.03
CA ALA A 465 -14.49 -22.06 -3.79
C ALA A 465 -13.97 -22.16 -5.23
N LEU A 466 -13.70 -21.02 -5.88
CA LEU A 466 -13.07 -21.00 -7.19
C LEU A 466 -11.61 -21.49 -7.13
N ALA A 467 -10.85 -21.02 -6.13
CA ALA A 467 -9.47 -21.42 -5.91
C ALA A 467 -9.34 -22.94 -5.67
N LEU A 468 -10.31 -23.57 -4.99
CA LEU A 468 -10.36 -25.03 -4.81
C LEU A 468 -10.29 -25.82 -6.12
N THR A 469 -10.82 -25.28 -7.22
CA THR A 469 -10.75 -25.95 -8.53
C THR A 469 -9.32 -26.07 -9.06
N PHE A 470 -8.35 -25.38 -8.45
CA PHE A 470 -6.92 -25.43 -8.78
C PHE A 470 -6.10 -26.24 -7.75
N ALA A 471 -6.75 -26.99 -6.86
CA ALA A 471 -6.07 -27.80 -5.84
C ALA A 471 -5.06 -28.79 -6.45
N MET A 472 -5.42 -29.42 -7.57
CA MET A 472 -4.53 -30.32 -8.30
C MET A 472 -4.97 -30.49 -9.76
N PRO A 473 -4.08 -30.97 -10.65
CA PRO A 473 -4.44 -31.31 -12.01
C PRO A 473 -5.47 -32.44 -12.07
N VAL A 474 -6.46 -32.30 -12.95
CA VAL A 474 -7.52 -33.31 -13.19
C VAL A 474 -7.54 -33.63 -14.68
N MET A 475 -7.56 -34.91 -15.02
CA MET A 475 -7.77 -35.37 -16.39
C MET A 475 -9.24 -35.66 -16.62
N LYS A 476 -9.71 -35.43 -17.85
CA LYS A 476 -11.09 -35.72 -18.23
C LYS A 476 -11.37 -37.21 -18.13
N SER A 477 -12.50 -37.58 -17.55
CA SER A 477 -12.94 -38.98 -17.46
C SER A 477 -13.25 -39.52 -18.86
N GLN A 478 -12.74 -40.71 -19.15
CA GLN A 478 -13.09 -41.46 -20.36
C GLN A 478 -14.34 -42.33 -20.16
N TYR A 479 -14.87 -42.41 -18.93
CA TYR A 479 -15.95 -43.30 -18.52
C TYR A 479 -17.15 -42.51 -17.97
N HIS A 480 -17.91 -41.85 -18.85
CA HIS A 480 -19.24 -41.30 -18.51
C HIS A 480 -20.34 -42.15 -19.16
N ASP A 481 -20.31 -43.47 -18.97
CA ASP A 481 -21.45 -44.32 -19.31
C ASP A 481 -22.07 -44.89 -18.03
N TYR A 482 -22.79 -44.03 -17.32
CA TYR A 482 -23.65 -44.45 -16.22
C TYR A 482 -24.91 -45.07 -16.81
N GLY A 483 -24.84 -46.36 -17.10
CA GLY A 483 -26.00 -47.25 -17.16
C GLY A 483 -27.08 -46.85 -18.16
N ASN A 484 -26.78 -46.98 -19.45
CA ASN A 484 -27.81 -47.38 -20.40
C ASN A 484 -27.44 -48.78 -20.91
N GLY A 485 -28.30 -49.77 -20.69
CA GLY A 485 -28.17 -51.10 -21.26
C GLY A 485 -28.39 -51.06 -22.78
N GLY A 486 -27.41 -50.52 -23.51
CA GLY A 486 -27.40 -50.41 -24.96
C GLY A 486 -26.20 -51.17 -25.52
N SER A 487 -26.51 -52.31 -26.16
CA SER A 487 -25.69 -53.12 -27.08
C SER A 487 -24.21 -52.74 -27.22
N ASN A 488 -23.34 -53.69 -26.87
CA ASN A 488 -21.99 -53.83 -27.41
C ASN A 488 -21.98 -53.56 -28.92
N ASN A 489 -21.68 -52.33 -29.34
CA ASN A 489 -21.12 -52.09 -30.67
C ASN A 489 -19.61 -52.27 -30.56
N GLY A 490 -19.19 -53.51 -30.29
CA GLY A 490 -17.93 -53.96 -30.86
C GLY A 490 -18.09 -53.87 -32.37
N LEU A 491 -17.16 -53.20 -33.04
CA LEU A 491 -17.00 -53.37 -34.48
C LEU A 491 -16.77 -54.87 -34.72
N GLU A 492 -17.82 -55.58 -35.18
CA GLU A 492 -17.65 -56.88 -35.82
C GLU A 492 -16.80 -56.62 -37.07
N SER A 493 -15.55 -57.04 -37.01
CA SER A 493 -14.70 -57.10 -38.18
C SER A 493 -14.93 -58.47 -38.82
N ASP A 494 -15.25 -58.50 -40.12
CA ASP A 494 -15.37 -59.73 -40.92
C ASP A 494 -14.03 -60.48 -41.11
N TYR A 495 -12.97 -60.05 -40.41
CA TYR A 495 -11.66 -60.64 -40.49
C TYR A 495 -11.57 -61.85 -39.55
N ASP A 496 -11.64 -63.05 -40.11
CA ASP A 496 -11.29 -64.30 -39.45
C ASP A 496 -9.79 -64.62 -39.67
N PRO A 497 -8.91 -64.41 -38.67
CA PRO A 497 -7.50 -64.74 -38.78
C PRO A 497 -7.19 -66.24 -38.86
N TYR A 498 -8.20 -67.11 -38.81
CA TYR A 498 -8.08 -68.57 -38.91
C TYR A 498 -8.91 -69.18 -40.05
N GLY A 499 -9.49 -68.37 -40.94
CA GLY A 499 -10.12 -68.86 -42.16
C GLY A 499 -9.11 -69.58 -43.05
N GLU A 500 -9.33 -70.86 -43.30
CA GLU A 500 -8.41 -71.74 -44.04
C GLU A 500 -8.10 -71.23 -45.46
N LYS A 501 -6.86 -71.51 -45.90
CA LYS A 501 -6.28 -71.13 -47.20
C LYS A 501 -7.01 -71.68 -48.43
#